data_AF-A0A9D0DSJ2-F1
#
_entry.id   AF-A0A9D0DSJ2-F1
#
_cell.length_a   1.000
_cell.length_b   1.000
_cell.length_c   1.000
_cell.angle_alpha   90.00
_cell.angle_beta   90.00
_cell.angle_gamma   90.00
#
_symmetry.space_group_name_H-M   'P 1'
#
loop_
_entity.id
_entity.type
_entity.pdbx_description
1 polymer ?
#
loop_
_entity_poly.entity_id
_entity_poly.type
_entity_poly.pdbx_seq_one_letter_code
_entity_poly.pdbx_strand_id
1 'polypeptide(L)'
;MLQNILIRLTIIFIIIFTFTACYEAKMKQEGQQAVNAFLEEMSPELARKIDEIEAEITLTEEKINKLSELKLKHPNYAGKIESSRRQWEVLQNKLQQSLKEIEDVMESTYVTYELDRIQGGNQFNKISGKLLSSADLVLASAGTTKEAIEEALNEVDNQSVPSLNINSTTDKTIPIIENSVKDINYSNPINTNIACDAKKFLTDVHLNLMMMIIATDKVEQNILRKEIDKSNIKFERAIATMSKTGNEQITILQDTWMVFKNTNKIEIFPQIQAGANDKALNIANNIQAERMDTMNTIIQNLIENDCD
;
A
#
# COMPACT_ATOMS: atom_id res chain seq x y z
N MET A 1 -47.51 -31.16 28.38
CA MET A 1 -46.29 -31.23 29.22
C MET A 1 -45.01 -30.97 28.40
N LEU A 2 -44.82 -31.64 27.25
CA LEU A 2 -43.65 -31.47 26.39
C LEU A 2 -43.41 -30.02 25.90
N GLN A 3 -44.48 -29.31 25.51
CA GLN A 3 -44.39 -27.94 24.97
C GLN A 3 -43.88 -26.93 26.00
N ASN A 4 -44.26 -27.07 27.28
CA ASN A 4 -43.76 -26.22 28.37
C ASN A 4 -42.28 -26.51 28.70
N ILE A 5 -41.82 -27.74 28.52
CA ILE A 5 -40.40 -28.10 28.71
C ILE A 5 -39.57 -27.48 27.58
N LEU A 6 -40.05 -27.57 26.34
CA LEU A 6 -39.37 -27.01 25.17
C LEU A 6 -39.25 -25.49 25.28
N ILE A 7 -40.32 -24.78 25.63
CA ILE A 7 -40.31 -23.32 25.84
C ILE A 7 -39.32 -22.92 26.94
N ARG A 8 -39.27 -23.65 28.07
CA ARG A 8 -38.33 -23.37 29.15
C ARG A 8 -36.87 -23.59 28.73
N LEU A 9 -36.59 -24.64 27.95
CA LEU A 9 -35.25 -24.88 27.42
C LEU A 9 -34.83 -23.79 26.43
N THR A 10 -35.73 -23.34 25.55
CA THR A 10 -35.44 -22.25 24.60
C THR A 10 -35.13 -20.94 25.33
N ILE A 11 -35.88 -20.59 26.37
CA ILE A 11 -35.64 -19.38 27.17
C ILE A 11 -34.27 -19.46 27.87
N ILE A 12 -33.93 -20.60 28.47
CA ILE A 12 -32.62 -20.80 29.11
C ILE A 12 -31.48 -20.65 28.08
N PHE A 13 -31.66 -21.23 26.88
CA PHE A 13 -30.67 -21.15 25.81
C PHE A 13 -30.46 -19.70 25.33
N ILE A 14 -31.55 -18.95 25.12
CA ILE A 14 -31.48 -17.52 24.75
C ILE A 14 -30.75 -16.73 25.85
N ILE A 15 -31.06 -16.97 27.12
CA ILE A 15 -30.39 -16.30 28.24
C ILE A 15 -28.88 -16.58 28.22
N ILE A 16 -28.46 -17.85 28.09
CA ILE A 16 -27.04 -18.22 28.00
C ILE A 16 -26.36 -17.54 26.80
N PHE A 17 -26.98 -17.55 25.62
CA PHE A 17 -26.42 -16.91 24.42
C PHE A 17 -26.28 -15.39 24.55
N THR A 18 -27.25 -14.73 25.18
CA THR A 18 -27.17 -13.28 25.43
C THR A 18 -26.07 -12.92 26.44
N PHE A 19 -25.88 -13.75 27.47
CA PHE A 19 -24.81 -13.55 28.44
C PHE A 19 -23.42 -13.76 27.84
N THR A 20 -23.21 -14.76 26.97
CA THR A 20 -21.91 -14.99 26.33
C THR A 20 -21.51 -13.88 25.36
N ALA A 21 -22.44 -13.41 24.53
CA ALA A 21 -22.16 -12.33 23.58
C ALA A 21 -21.84 -11.00 24.27
N CYS A 22 -22.54 -10.70 25.38
CA CYS A 22 -22.28 -9.49 26.16
C CYS A 22 -20.91 -9.55 26.88
N TYR A 23 -20.51 -10.74 27.35
CA TYR A 23 -19.22 -10.93 28.02
C TYR A 23 -18.05 -10.75 27.04
N GLU A 24 -18.16 -11.26 25.82
CA GLU A 24 -17.12 -11.15 24.79
C GLU A 24 -16.89 -9.69 24.36
N ALA A 25 -17.97 -8.93 24.14
CA ALA A 25 -17.87 -7.51 23.80
C ALA A 25 -17.18 -6.70 24.90
N LYS A 26 -17.49 -6.97 26.17
CA LYS A 26 -16.88 -6.30 27.31
C LYS A 26 -15.39 -6.61 27.42
N MET A 27 -15.01 -7.90 27.33
CA MET A 27 -13.60 -8.32 27.39
C MET A 27 -12.79 -7.72 26.23
N LYS A 28 -13.37 -7.63 25.04
CA LYS A 28 -12.73 -6.99 23.89
C LYS A 28 -12.45 -5.50 24.15
N GLN A 29 -13.42 -4.78 24.73
CA GLN A 29 -13.25 -3.37 25.08
C GLN A 29 -12.16 -3.15 26.14
N GLU A 30 -12.17 -3.96 27.21
CA GLU A 30 -11.15 -3.88 28.27
C GLU A 30 -9.74 -4.22 27.73
N GLY A 31 -9.65 -5.22 26.84
CA GLY A 31 -8.41 -5.56 26.14
C GLY A 31 -7.88 -4.41 25.27
N GLN A 32 -8.74 -3.80 24.46
CA GLN A 32 -8.35 -2.65 23.61
C GLN A 32 -7.86 -1.47 24.46
N GLN A 33 -8.54 -1.16 25.57
CA GLN A 33 -8.09 -0.10 26.49
C GLN A 33 -6.72 -0.39 27.10
N ALA A 34 -6.45 -1.65 27.45
CA ALA A 34 -5.16 -2.03 27.99
C ALA A 34 -4.03 -1.95 26.95
N VAL A 35 -4.29 -2.38 25.71
CA VAL A 35 -3.34 -2.25 24.59
C VAL A 35 -3.04 -0.77 24.30
N ASN A 36 -4.06 0.09 24.28
CA ASN A 36 -3.88 1.52 24.06
C ASN A 36 -3.07 2.18 25.18
N ALA A 37 -3.35 1.86 26.44
CA ALA A 37 -2.58 2.38 27.58
C ALA A 37 -1.12 1.90 27.53
N PHE A 38 -0.89 0.62 27.18
CA PHE A 38 0.45 0.08 26.97
C PHE A 38 1.19 0.79 25.84
N LEU A 39 0.51 1.07 24.73
CA LEU A 39 1.09 1.79 23.60
C LEU A 39 1.48 3.22 23.97
N GLU A 40 0.60 3.96 24.64
CA GLU A 40 0.88 5.33 25.11
C GLU A 40 2.07 5.37 26.07
N GLU A 41 2.19 4.38 26.96
CA GLU A 41 3.29 4.27 27.91
C GLU A 41 4.62 3.92 27.22
N MET A 42 4.60 2.94 26.32
CA MET A 42 5.83 2.33 25.80
C MET A 42 6.32 2.96 24.49
N SER A 43 5.42 3.51 23.67
CA SER A 43 5.76 4.21 22.42
C SER A 43 4.73 5.30 22.12
N PRO A 44 4.78 6.45 22.83
CA PRO A 44 3.85 7.55 22.61
C PRO A 44 3.93 8.12 21.18
N GLU A 45 5.09 7.98 20.52
CA GLU A 45 5.24 8.37 19.12
C GLU A 45 4.42 7.47 18.18
N LEU A 46 4.40 6.15 18.42
CA LEU A 46 3.60 5.22 17.62
C LEU A 46 2.11 5.44 17.87
N ALA A 47 1.70 5.72 19.12
CA ALA A 47 0.33 6.13 19.43
C ALA A 47 -0.10 7.34 18.60
N ARG A 48 0.70 8.41 18.60
CA ARG A 48 0.44 9.60 17.78
C ARG A 48 0.36 9.28 16.29
N LYS A 49 1.19 8.37 15.78
CA LYS A 49 1.18 7.95 14.37
C LYS A 49 -0.08 7.17 14.00
N ILE A 50 -0.60 6.36 14.92
CA ILE A 50 -1.89 5.71 14.75
C ILE A 50 -3.01 6.75 14.65
N ASP A 51 -3.04 7.73 15.56
CA ASP A 51 -4.02 8.82 15.51
C ASP A 51 -3.94 9.60 14.18
N GLU A 52 -2.73 9.84 13.66
CA GLU A 52 -2.51 10.47 12.35
C GLU A 52 -3.08 9.63 11.19
N ILE A 53 -2.88 8.30 11.23
CA ILE A 53 -3.45 7.38 10.22
C ILE A 53 -4.98 7.39 10.28
N GLU A 54 -5.58 7.31 11.47
CA GLU A 54 -7.03 7.35 11.65
C GLU A 54 -7.64 8.67 11.16
N ALA A 55 -6.98 9.79 11.46
CA ALA A 55 -7.38 11.11 10.96
C ALA A 55 -7.33 11.17 9.43
N GLU A 56 -6.28 10.62 8.81
CA GLU A 56 -6.17 10.61 7.35
C GLU A 56 -7.19 9.66 6.70
N ILE A 57 -7.52 8.52 7.31
CA ILE A 57 -8.64 7.65 6.88
C ILE A 57 -9.94 8.45 6.86
N THR A 58 -10.26 9.14 7.96
CA THR A 58 -11.47 9.97 8.06
C THR A 58 -11.51 11.05 6.98
N LEU A 59 -10.37 11.70 6.72
CA LEU A 59 -10.26 12.68 5.64
C LEU A 59 -10.50 12.06 4.26
N THR A 60 -9.93 10.87 4.00
CA THR A 60 -10.14 10.18 2.72
C THR A 60 -11.62 9.84 2.48
N GLU A 61 -12.34 9.43 3.52
CA GLU A 61 -13.79 9.18 3.47
C GLU A 61 -14.57 10.44 3.08
N GLU A 62 -14.26 11.57 3.72
CA GLU A 62 -14.88 12.86 3.40
C GLU A 62 -14.64 13.22 1.92
N LYS A 63 -13.41 13.05 1.43
CA LYS A 63 -13.04 13.34 0.04
C LYS A 63 -13.78 12.43 -0.95
N ILE A 64 -13.87 11.13 -0.68
CA ILE A 64 -14.62 10.16 -1.50
C ILE A 64 -16.10 10.56 -1.59
N ASN A 65 -16.69 10.94 -0.46
CA ASN A 65 -18.09 11.40 -0.40
C ASN A 65 -18.29 12.69 -1.22
N LYS A 66 -17.40 13.67 -1.04
CA LYS A 66 -17.43 14.94 -1.81
C LYS A 66 -17.30 14.71 -3.32
N LEU A 67 -16.42 13.80 -3.74
CA LEU A 67 -16.26 13.44 -5.15
C LEU A 67 -17.52 12.77 -5.72
N SER A 68 -18.18 11.94 -4.92
CA SER A 68 -19.44 11.32 -5.30
C SER A 68 -20.54 12.36 -5.53
N GLU A 69 -20.62 13.40 -4.69
CA GLU A 69 -21.52 14.54 -4.90
C GLU A 69 -21.15 15.37 -6.14
N LEU A 70 -19.86 15.65 -6.33
CA LEU A 70 -19.35 16.44 -7.45
C LEU A 70 -19.69 15.77 -8.79
N LYS A 71 -19.59 14.44 -8.85
CA LYS A 71 -19.95 13.64 -10.02
C LYS A 71 -21.40 13.85 -10.45
N LEU A 72 -22.32 13.99 -9.49
CA LEU A 72 -23.74 14.26 -9.76
C LEU A 72 -23.96 15.67 -10.31
N LYS A 73 -23.19 16.66 -9.83
CA LYS A 73 -23.29 18.07 -10.25
C LYS A 73 -22.62 18.33 -11.61
N HIS A 74 -21.59 17.56 -11.97
CA HIS A 74 -20.75 17.80 -13.15
C HIS A 74 -20.61 16.54 -14.03
N PRO A 75 -21.69 16.07 -14.68
CA PRO A 75 -21.69 14.81 -15.43
C PRO A 75 -20.67 14.77 -16.58
N ASN A 76 -20.34 15.92 -17.19
CA ASN A 76 -19.35 16.03 -18.26
C ASN A 76 -17.92 15.68 -17.78
N TYR A 77 -17.66 15.73 -16.48
CA TYR A 77 -16.37 15.41 -15.86
C TYR A 77 -16.39 14.08 -15.09
N ALA A 78 -17.47 13.31 -15.20
CA ALA A 78 -17.69 12.10 -14.41
C ALA A 78 -16.52 11.09 -14.51
N GLY A 79 -15.87 10.99 -15.67
CA GLY A 79 -14.71 10.10 -15.85
C GLY A 79 -13.49 10.51 -15.02
N LYS A 80 -13.14 11.81 -15.00
CA LYS A 80 -12.03 12.32 -14.19
C LYS A 80 -12.35 12.20 -12.69
N ILE A 81 -13.56 12.59 -12.29
CA ILE A 81 -14.00 12.53 -10.89
C ILE A 81 -14.00 11.09 -10.38
N GLU A 82 -14.48 10.13 -11.18
CA GLU A 82 -14.45 8.72 -10.83
C GLU A 82 -13.02 8.18 -10.68
N SER A 83 -12.09 8.61 -11.54
CA SER A 83 -10.67 8.25 -11.42
C SER A 83 -10.08 8.75 -10.10
N SER A 84 -10.31 10.01 -9.75
CA SER A 84 -9.83 10.57 -8.47
C SER A 84 -10.47 9.87 -7.27
N ARG A 85 -11.77 9.52 -7.35
CA ARG A 85 -12.51 8.81 -6.30
C ARG A 85 -11.86 7.45 -6.00
N ARG A 86 -11.53 6.69 -7.04
CA ARG A 86 -10.84 5.39 -6.89
C ARG A 86 -9.44 5.51 -6.30
N GLN A 87 -8.69 6.56 -6.66
CA GLN A 87 -7.37 6.81 -6.07
C GLN A 87 -7.47 7.06 -4.57
N TRP A 88 -8.48 7.82 -4.12
CA TRP A 88 -8.78 7.98 -2.69
C TRP A 88 -9.20 6.67 -2.02
N GLU A 89 -10.04 5.85 -2.65
CA GLU A 89 -10.43 4.53 -2.12
C GLU A 89 -9.21 3.62 -1.93
N VAL A 90 -8.28 3.61 -2.89
CA VAL A 90 -7.02 2.86 -2.77
C VAL A 90 -6.19 3.38 -1.60
N LEU A 91 -6.07 4.70 -1.44
CA LEU A 91 -5.34 5.28 -0.33
C LEU A 91 -5.97 4.91 1.03
N GLN A 92 -7.30 5.02 1.14
CA GLN A 92 -8.04 4.62 2.33
C GLN A 92 -7.78 3.16 2.69
N ASN A 93 -7.88 2.26 1.71
CA ASN A 93 -7.64 0.83 1.92
C ASN A 93 -6.21 0.56 2.42
N LYS A 94 -5.20 1.28 1.92
CA LYS A 94 -3.83 1.16 2.43
C LYS A 94 -3.70 1.62 3.87
N LEU A 95 -4.26 2.78 4.19
CA LEU A 95 -4.24 3.32 5.55
C LEU A 95 -4.91 2.35 6.53
N GLN A 96 -6.08 1.81 6.17
CA GLN A 96 -6.79 0.81 6.96
C GLN A 96 -6.00 -0.50 7.11
N GLN A 97 -5.37 -0.98 6.03
CA GLN A 97 -4.53 -2.18 6.06
C GLN A 97 -3.34 -1.98 7.00
N SER A 98 -2.64 -0.86 6.90
CA SER A 98 -1.49 -0.56 7.76
C SER A 98 -1.88 -0.35 9.21
N LEU A 99 -3.00 0.33 9.48
CA LEU A 99 -3.55 0.45 10.83
C LEU A 99 -3.81 -0.93 11.43
N LYS A 100 -4.49 -1.81 10.69
CA LYS A 100 -4.77 -3.18 11.14
C LYS A 100 -3.50 -3.98 11.40
N GLU A 101 -2.49 -3.90 10.54
CA GLU A 101 -1.21 -4.57 10.74
C GLU A 101 -0.49 -4.08 12.01
N ILE A 102 -0.54 -2.78 12.28
CA ILE A 102 -0.02 -2.19 13.52
C ILE A 102 -0.81 -2.74 14.72
N GLU A 103 -2.14 -2.71 14.69
CA GLU A 103 -3.01 -3.25 15.74
C GLU A 103 -2.74 -4.74 16.05
N ASP A 104 -2.68 -5.59 15.03
CA ASP A 104 -2.44 -7.03 15.17
C ASP A 104 -1.07 -7.29 15.84
N VAL A 105 -0.03 -6.54 15.45
CA VAL A 105 1.31 -6.66 16.04
C VAL A 105 1.33 -6.12 17.47
N MET A 106 0.63 -5.03 17.76
CA MET A 106 0.53 -4.46 19.10
C MET A 106 -0.17 -5.41 20.06
N GLU A 107 -1.29 -6.02 19.67
CA GLU A 107 -2.03 -6.98 20.50
C GLU A 107 -1.14 -8.18 20.86
N SER A 108 -0.47 -8.77 19.85
CA SER A 108 0.46 -9.89 20.06
C SER A 108 1.64 -9.52 20.98
N THR A 109 2.17 -8.31 20.82
CA THR A 109 3.31 -7.84 21.63
C THR A 109 2.88 -7.52 23.05
N TYR A 110 1.69 -6.97 23.26
CA TYR A 110 1.11 -6.74 24.57
C TYR A 110 0.92 -8.03 25.36
N VAL A 111 0.40 -9.09 24.72
CA VAL A 111 0.32 -10.42 25.35
C VAL A 111 1.70 -10.93 25.75
N THR A 112 2.71 -10.77 24.90
CA THR A 112 4.08 -11.17 25.23
C THR A 112 4.66 -10.37 26.41
N TYR A 113 4.36 -9.07 26.47
CA TYR A 113 4.73 -8.20 27.58
C TYR A 113 4.08 -8.63 28.90
N GLU A 114 2.79 -8.97 28.91
CA GLU A 114 2.11 -9.44 30.11
C GLU A 114 2.65 -10.79 30.61
N LEU A 115 3.15 -11.64 29.71
CA LEU A 115 3.78 -12.93 30.07
C LEU A 115 5.20 -12.75 30.63
N ASP A 116 6.00 -11.85 30.05
CA ASP A 116 7.35 -11.52 30.51
C ASP A 116 7.62 -10.03 30.27
N ARG A 117 7.43 -9.21 31.30
CA ARG A 117 7.54 -7.74 31.18
C ARG A 117 8.93 -7.29 30.74
N ILE A 118 9.99 -8.02 31.12
CA ILE A 118 11.37 -7.66 30.77
C ILE A 118 11.65 -8.04 29.32
N GLN A 119 11.38 -9.28 28.94
CA GLN A 119 11.64 -9.74 27.57
C GLN A 119 10.69 -9.08 26.57
N GLY A 120 9.41 -8.98 26.91
CA GLY A 120 8.38 -8.35 26.08
C GLY A 120 8.60 -6.86 25.90
N GLY A 121 9.05 -6.13 26.93
CA GLY A 121 9.42 -4.72 26.79
C GLY A 121 10.58 -4.51 25.81
N ASN A 122 11.61 -5.37 25.86
CA ASN A 122 12.72 -5.32 24.92
C ASN A 122 12.30 -5.68 23.49
N GLN A 123 11.40 -6.66 23.32
CA GLN A 123 10.86 -7.02 22.01
C GLN A 123 10.00 -5.89 21.43
N PHE A 124 9.15 -5.28 22.26
CA PHE A 124 8.33 -4.15 21.85
C PHE A 124 9.17 -2.99 21.35
N ASN A 125 10.22 -2.59 22.09
CA ASN A 125 11.11 -1.50 21.65
C ASN A 125 11.76 -1.75 20.29
N LYS A 126 12.04 -3.01 19.94
CA LYS A 126 12.58 -3.37 18.62
C LYS A 126 11.51 -3.34 17.53
N ILE A 127 10.29 -3.79 17.85
CA ILE A 127 9.17 -3.86 16.91
C ILE A 127 8.58 -2.48 16.65
N SER A 128 8.47 -1.63 17.68
CA SER A 128 7.92 -0.28 17.58
C SER A 128 8.69 0.59 16.59
N GLY A 129 10.02 0.47 16.53
CA GLY A 129 10.82 1.15 15.50
C GLY A 129 10.44 0.76 14.07
N LYS A 130 10.12 -0.52 13.83
CA LYS A 130 9.65 -0.98 12.51
C LYS A 130 8.23 -0.50 12.20
N LEU A 131 7.34 -0.54 13.20
CA LEU A 131 5.97 -0.06 13.06
C LEU A 131 5.94 1.44 12.78
N LEU A 132 6.80 2.22 13.45
CA LEU A 132 6.98 3.65 13.19
C LEU A 132 7.41 3.90 11.74
N SER A 133 8.46 3.22 11.26
CA SER A 133 8.89 3.36 9.86
C SER A 133 7.79 2.98 8.86
N SER A 134 6.99 1.94 9.17
CA SER A 134 5.85 1.56 8.34
C SER A 134 4.77 2.66 8.32
N ALA A 135 4.42 3.21 9.49
CA ALA A 135 3.45 4.30 9.60
C ALA A 135 3.91 5.57 8.87
N ASP A 136 5.18 5.96 9.01
CA ASP A 136 5.74 7.11 8.31
C ASP A 136 5.71 6.95 6.79
N LEU A 137 6.05 5.76 6.29
CA LEU A 137 5.99 5.46 4.86
C LEU A 137 4.57 5.61 4.30
N VAL A 138 3.57 5.12 5.05
CA VAL A 138 2.17 5.17 4.64
C VAL A 138 1.65 6.61 4.66
N LEU A 139 1.98 7.38 5.69
CA LEU A 139 1.61 8.79 5.81
C LEU A 139 2.28 9.66 4.73
N ALA A 140 3.55 9.40 4.40
CA ALA A 140 4.23 10.07 3.29
C ALA A 140 3.59 9.72 1.93
N SER A 141 3.24 8.45 1.73
CA SER A 141 2.48 8.02 0.54
C SER A 141 1.10 8.67 0.47
N ALA A 142 0.45 8.90 1.61
CA ALA A 142 -0.83 9.59 1.68
C ALA A 142 -0.71 11.06 1.27
N GLY A 143 0.29 11.78 1.80
CA GLY A 143 0.56 13.17 1.46
C GLY A 143 0.78 13.38 -0.04
N THR A 144 1.67 12.58 -0.64
CA THR A 144 1.95 12.67 -2.09
C THR A 144 0.73 12.32 -2.96
N THR A 145 -0.05 11.30 -2.58
CA THR A 145 -1.26 10.90 -3.31
C THR A 145 -2.32 11.99 -3.22
N LYS A 146 -2.51 12.57 -2.04
CA LYS A 146 -3.43 13.68 -1.79
C LYS A 146 -3.10 14.89 -2.65
N GLU A 147 -1.83 15.32 -2.67
CA GLU A 147 -1.38 16.45 -3.49
C GLU A 147 -1.70 16.23 -4.97
N ALA A 148 -1.36 15.04 -5.50
CA ALA A 148 -1.63 14.70 -6.90
C ALA A 148 -3.12 14.71 -7.24
N ILE A 149 -3.99 14.24 -6.32
CA ILE A 149 -5.44 14.26 -6.54
C ILE A 149 -6.01 15.68 -6.44
N GLU A 150 -5.57 16.46 -5.46
CA GLU A 150 -6.03 17.84 -5.28
C GLU A 150 -5.62 18.73 -6.46
N GLU A 151 -4.41 18.55 -7.00
CA GLU A 151 -3.96 19.22 -8.23
C GLU A 151 -4.89 18.89 -9.41
N ALA A 152 -5.21 17.60 -9.61
CA ALA A 152 -6.10 17.16 -10.69
C ALA A 152 -7.53 17.71 -10.55
N LEU A 153 -8.01 17.95 -9.32
CA LEU A 153 -9.33 18.52 -9.05
C LEU A 153 -9.39 20.03 -9.25
N ASN A 154 -8.33 20.75 -8.87
CA ASN A 154 -8.24 22.19 -9.09
C ASN A 154 -8.25 22.58 -10.58
N GLU A 155 -7.80 21.70 -11.47
CA GLU A 155 -7.95 21.89 -12.92
C GLU A 155 -9.42 21.85 -13.38
N VAL A 156 -10.28 21.09 -12.70
CA VAL A 156 -11.70 20.94 -13.04
C VAL A 156 -12.49 22.18 -12.61
N ASP A 157 -12.21 22.71 -11.41
CA ASP A 157 -12.91 23.88 -10.88
C ASP A 157 -12.52 25.18 -11.62
N ASN A 158 -11.30 25.27 -12.14
CA ASN A 158 -10.81 26.45 -12.86
C ASN A 158 -11.16 26.46 -14.36
N GLN A 159 -11.67 25.36 -14.91
CA GLN A 159 -12.25 25.36 -16.26
C GLN A 159 -13.65 25.94 -16.24
N SER A 160 -13.76 27.27 -16.04
CA SER A 160 -14.98 27.99 -16.42
C SER A 160 -15.19 27.83 -17.92
N VAL A 161 -16.36 27.30 -18.31
CA VAL A 161 -16.79 26.94 -19.67
C VAL A 161 -16.11 27.78 -20.76
N PRO A 162 -15.11 27.23 -21.47
CA PRO A 162 -14.59 27.86 -22.68
C PRO A 162 -15.67 27.79 -23.76
N SER A 163 -16.14 28.96 -24.19
CA SER A 163 -16.96 29.08 -25.39
C SER A 163 -16.21 28.47 -26.58
N LEU A 164 -16.75 27.38 -27.12
CA LEU A 164 -16.24 26.64 -28.28
C LEU A 164 -15.85 27.59 -29.42
N ASN A 165 -14.55 27.68 -29.71
CA ASN A 165 -14.07 28.11 -31.02
C ASN A 165 -13.17 27.01 -31.59
N ILE A 166 -13.74 26.27 -32.54
CA ILE A 166 -13.11 25.16 -33.23
C ILE A 166 -12.30 25.75 -34.38
N ASN A 167 -10.97 25.62 -34.35
CA ASN A 167 -10.18 25.51 -35.58
C ASN A 167 -8.95 24.64 -35.36
N SER A 168 -8.90 23.60 -36.18
CA SER A 168 -7.85 22.61 -36.40
C SER A 168 -6.54 23.26 -36.90
N THR A 169 -5.38 22.62 -36.72
CA THR A 169 -4.42 22.27 -37.80
C THR A 169 -3.14 21.59 -37.24
N THR A 170 -2.94 20.37 -37.75
CA THR A 170 -1.76 19.50 -38.01
C THR A 170 -0.31 19.77 -37.56
N ASP A 171 0.29 18.66 -37.07
CA ASP A 171 1.48 17.92 -37.57
C ASP A 171 2.89 18.54 -37.51
N LYS A 172 3.79 17.90 -36.73
CA LYS A 172 5.26 17.96 -36.90
C LYS A 172 5.97 16.69 -36.43
N THR A 173 6.67 16.08 -37.39
CA THR A 173 7.61 14.95 -37.33
C THR A 173 8.89 15.29 -36.55
N ILE A 174 9.44 14.31 -35.80
CA ILE A 174 10.71 14.41 -35.05
C ILE A 174 11.77 13.51 -35.72
N PRO A 175 13.01 13.99 -35.97
CA PRO A 175 14.10 13.16 -36.48
C PRO A 175 14.87 12.45 -35.34
N ILE A 176 15.27 11.21 -35.63
CA ILE A 176 16.05 10.31 -34.77
C ILE A 176 17.54 10.65 -34.90
N ILE A 177 18.23 10.85 -33.78
CA ILE A 177 19.70 10.98 -33.71
C ILE A 177 20.25 9.70 -33.06
N GLU A 178 21.01 8.94 -33.84
CA GLU A 178 21.84 7.82 -33.42
C GLU A 178 23.17 8.36 -32.89
N ASN A 179 23.57 7.98 -31.67
CA ASN A 179 24.92 8.22 -31.18
C ASN A 179 25.57 6.93 -30.67
N SER A 180 26.73 6.68 -31.27
CA SER A 180 27.75 5.67 -31.05
C SER A 180 28.20 5.54 -29.58
N VAL A 181 28.23 4.29 -29.09
CA VAL A 181 28.77 3.91 -27.77
C VAL A 181 30.26 3.58 -27.93
N LYS A 182 31.12 4.39 -27.31
CA LYS A 182 32.52 4.02 -27.02
C LYS A 182 32.59 3.43 -25.62
N ASP A 183 33.26 2.29 -25.51
CA ASP A 183 33.59 1.63 -24.26
C ASP A 183 34.46 2.53 -23.38
N ILE A 184 33.97 2.84 -22.18
CA ILE A 184 34.77 3.47 -21.12
C ILE A 184 34.66 2.59 -19.88
N ASN A 185 35.80 2.05 -19.48
CA ASN A 185 36.00 1.31 -18.26
C ASN A 185 36.07 2.32 -17.10
N TYR A 186 35.06 2.37 -16.22
CA TYR A 186 35.05 3.18 -15.00
C TYR A 186 34.42 2.37 -13.86
N SER A 187 35.19 2.19 -12.79
CA SER A 187 34.67 2.08 -11.42
C SER A 187 34.00 3.41 -11.06
N ASN A 188 32.82 3.65 -11.64
CA ASN A 188 32.02 4.83 -11.33
C ASN A 188 31.15 4.51 -10.11
N PRO A 189 31.10 5.39 -9.10
CA PRO A 189 30.13 5.24 -8.01
C PRO A 189 28.72 5.19 -8.59
N ILE A 190 27.86 4.38 -7.98
CA ILE A 190 26.46 4.25 -8.40
C ILE A 190 25.82 5.64 -8.33
N ASN A 191 25.23 6.08 -9.43
CA ASN A 191 24.50 7.34 -9.47
C ASN A 191 23.28 7.21 -8.54
N THR A 192 23.33 7.91 -7.41
CA THR A 192 22.29 7.95 -6.36
C THR A 192 20.88 8.10 -6.93
N ASN A 193 20.71 8.91 -7.99
CA ASN A 193 19.41 9.13 -8.63
C ASN A 193 18.83 7.85 -9.24
N ILE A 194 19.68 6.97 -9.81
CA ILE A 194 19.24 5.74 -10.47
C ILE A 194 18.76 4.70 -9.45
N ALA A 195 19.42 4.65 -8.30
CA ALA A 195 19.04 3.75 -7.22
C ALA A 195 17.75 4.21 -6.53
N CYS A 196 17.56 5.52 -6.34
CA CYS A 196 16.27 6.07 -5.89
C CYS A 196 15.14 5.84 -6.91
N ASP A 197 15.41 6.00 -8.20
CA ASP A 197 14.48 5.64 -9.27
C ASP A 197 14.10 4.15 -9.21
N ALA A 198 15.08 3.27 -8.94
CA ALA A 198 14.83 1.85 -8.76
C ALA A 198 13.90 1.58 -7.56
N LYS A 199 14.15 2.19 -6.40
CA LYS A 199 13.29 2.09 -5.20
C LYS A 199 11.85 2.53 -5.51
N LYS A 200 11.70 3.63 -6.25
CA LYS A 200 10.39 4.14 -6.70
C LYS A 200 9.68 3.15 -7.62
N PHE A 201 10.35 2.66 -8.67
CA PHE A 201 9.73 1.73 -9.61
C PHE A 201 9.36 0.40 -8.95
N LEU A 202 10.16 -0.06 -7.99
CA LEU A 202 9.85 -1.23 -7.20
C LEU A 202 8.55 -1.01 -6.40
N THR A 203 8.44 0.13 -5.70
CA THR A 203 7.22 0.55 -4.98
C THR A 203 6.01 0.63 -5.90
N ASP A 204 6.15 1.20 -7.10
CA ASP A 204 5.09 1.28 -8.10
C ASP A 204 4.62 -0.12 -8.54
N VAL A 205 5.53 -1.09 -8.70
CA VAL A 205 5.15 -2.47 -9.08
C VAL A 205 4.33 -3.12 -7.98
N HIS A 206 4.76 -3.03 -6.74
CA HIS A 206 4.02 -3.60 -5.61
C HIS A 206 2.66 -2.93 -5.44
N LEU A 207 2.61 -1.60 -5.54
CA LEU A 207 1.36 -0.85 -5.48
C LEU A 207 0.36 -1.31 -6.56
N ASN A 208 0.78 -1.34 -7.82
CA ASN A 208 -0.10 -1.76 -8.91
C ASN A 208 -0.50 -3.24 -8.78
N LEU A 209 0.35 -4.10 -8.23
CA LEU A 209 0.02 -5.48 -7.93
C LEU A 209 -1.09 -5.57 -6.87
N MET A 210 -0.97 -4.86 -5.76
CA MET A 210 -1.98 -4.84 -4.71
C MET A 210 -3.32 -4.31 -5.21
N MET A 211 -3.30 -3.22 -5.99
CA MET A 211 -4.50 -2.71 -6.66
C MET A 211 -5.13 -3.74 -7.59
N MET A 212 -4.32 -4.51 -8.33
CA MET A 212 -4.82 -5.51 -9.26
C MET A 212 -5.45 -6.70 -8.54
N ILE A 213 -4.93 -7.07 -7.36
CA ILE A 213 -5.48 -8.15 -6.52
C ILE A 213 -6.86 -7.78 -5.98
N ILE A 214 -7.06 -6.52 -5.55
CA ILE A 214 -8.33 -6.07 -4.98
C ILE A 214 -9.37 -5.64 -6.04
N ALA A 215 -8.92 -5.31 -7.26
CA ALA A 215 -9.81 -4.92 -8.34
C ALA A 215 -10.75 -6.07 -8.73
N THR A 216 -12.05 -5.78 -8.79
CA THR A 216 -13.08 -6.76 -9.21
C THR A 216 -13.35 -6.73 -10.71
N ASP A 217 -12.99 -5.65 -11.40
CA ASP A 217 -13.22 -5.46 -12.82
C ASP A 217 -12.03 -5.92 -13.68
N LYS A 218 -12.31 -6.70 -14.72
CA LYS A 218 -11.27 -7.24 -15.62
C LYS A 218 -10.59 -6.16 -16.47
N VAL A 219 -11.28 -5.09 -16.82
CA VAL A 219 -10.67 -3.99 -17.59
C VAL A 219 -9.66 -3.26 -16.72
N GLU A 220 -10.01 -2.98 -15.47
CA GLU A 220 -9.13 -2.39 -14.47
C GLU A 220 -7.92 -3.28 -14.16
N GLN A 221 -8.13 -4.59 -13.94
CA GLN A 221 -7.03 -5.54 -13.78
C GLN A 221 -6.06 -5.52 -14.97
N ASN A 222 -6.58 -5.42 -16.20
CA ASN A 222 -5.74 -5.34 -17.40
C ASN A 222 -4.98 -4.01 -17.53
N ILE A 223 -5.55 -2.90 -17.06
CA ILE A 223 -4.87 -1.60 -16.99
C ILE A 223 -3.71 -1.68 -15.98
N LEU A 224 -4.00 -2.17 -14.78
CA LEU A 224 -3.02 -2.30 -13.71
C LEU A 224 -1.88 -3.25 -14.09
N ARG A 225 -2.18 -4.35 -14.78
CA ARG A 225 -1.17 -5.24 -15.36
C ARG A 225 -0.22 -4.51 -16.31
N LYS A 226 -0.73 -3.63 -17.17
CA LYS A 226 0.12 -2.84 -18.07
C LYS A 226 1.03 -1.87 -17.32
N GLU A 227 0.53 -1.25 -16.25
CA GLU A 227 1.36 -0.38 -15.40
C GLU A 227 2.42 -1.18 -14.63
N ILE A 228 2.10 -2.40 -14.15
CA ILE A 228 3.10 -3.34 -13.61
C ILE A 228 4.19 -3.63 -14.65
N ASP A 229 3.81 -4.01 -15.87
CA ASP A 229 4.77 -4.33 -16.94
C ASP A 229 5.66 -3.11 -17.29
N LYS A 230 5.08 -1.91 -17.32
CA LYS A 230 5.80 -0.66 -17.57
C LYS A 230 6.78 -0.33 -16.45
N SER A 231 6.39 -0.47 -15.19
CA SER A 231 7.30 -0.24 -14.05
C SER A 231 8.38 -1.32 -13.96
N ASN A 232 8.07 -2.57 -14.31
CA ASN A 232 9.05 -3.65 -14.43
C ASN A 232 10.17 -3.27 -15.42
N ILE A 233 9.80 -2.79 -16.61
CA ILE A 233 10.78 -2.37 -17.63
C ILE A 233 11.65 -1.22 -17.13
N LYS A 234 11.07 -0.25 -16.42
CA LYS A 234 11.83 0.87 -15.86
C LYS A 234 12.81 0.41 -14.78
N PHE A 235 12.37 -0.47 -13.87
CA PHE A 235 13.22 -1.05 -12.84
C PHE A 235 14.37 -1.87 -13.44
N GLU A 236 14.10 -2.69 -14.45
CA GLU A 236 15.13 -3.45 -15.17
C GLU A 236 16.19 -2.55 -15.83
N ARG A 237 15.77 -1.43 -16.42
CA ARG A 237 16.71 -0.44 -16.98
C ARG A 237 17.56 0.20 -15.90
N ALA A 238 16.98 0.54 -14.76
CA ALA A 238 17.71 1.09 -13.62
C ALA A 238 18.76 0.08 -13.13
N ILE A 239 18.35 -1.17 -12.87
CA ILE A 239 19.26 -2.26 -12.49
C ILE A 239 20.37 -2.46 -13.52
N ALA A 240 20.04 -2.58 -14.81
CA ALA A 240 21.02 -2.79 -15.87
C ALA A 240 22.06 -1.65 -15.94
N THR A 241 21.64 -0.43 -15.60
CA THR A 241 22.54 0.72 -15.51
C THR A 241 23.44 0.63 -14.28
N MET A 242 22.89 0.24 -13.13
CA MET A 242 23.67 0.00 -11.91
C MET A 242 24.67 -1.15 -12.10
N SER A 243 24.32 -2.23 -12.81
CA SER A 243 25.18 -3.41 -13.01
C SER A 243 26.52 -3.10 -13.69
N LYS A 244 26.61 -1.96 -14.40
CA LYS A 244 27.86 -1.51 -15.03
C LYS A 244 28.97 -1.22 -14.01
N THR A 245 28.63 -1.08 -12.72
CA THR A 245 29.61 -0.86 -11.65
C THR A 245 30.31 -2.14 -11.18
N GLY A 246 29.80 -3.33 -11.55
CA GLY A 246 30.37 -4.61 -11.12
C GLY A 246 30.13 -4.96 -9.64
N ASN A 247 29.17 -4.31 -8.97
CA ASN A 247 28.84 -4.59 -7.57
C ASN A 247 28.04 -5.90 -7.44
N GLU A 248 28.54 -6.84 -6.63
CA GLU A 248 27.92 -8.17 -6.41
C GLU A 248 26.49 -8.10 -5.85
N GLN A 249 26.15 -7.08 -5.05
CA GLN A 249 24.79 -6.91 -4.53
C GLN A 249 23.77 -6.66 -5.65
N ILE A 250 24.20 -6.08 -6.78
CA ILE A 250 23.32 -5.84 -7.93
C ILE A 250 22.95 -7.16 -8.60
N THR A 251 23.84 -8.15 -8.60
CA THR A 251 23.54 -9.50 -9.08
C THR A 251 22.47 -10.15 -8.18
N ILE A 252 22.60 -10.02 -6.86
CA ILE A 252 21.60 -10.53 -5.91
C ILE A 252 20.24 -9.82 -6.12
N LEU A 253 20.27 -8.51 -6.38
CA LEU A 253 19.07 -7.72 -6.71
C LEU A 253 18.41 -8.23 -8.01
N GLN A 254 19.20 -8.50 -9.05
CA GLN A 254 18.72 -9.05 -10.32
C GLN A 254 18.06 -10.42 -10.15
N ASP A 255 18.70 -11.31 -9.40
CA ASP A 255 18.20 -12.66 -9.16
C ASP A 255 16.90 -12.62 -8.36
N THR A 256 16.88 -11.84 -7.27
CA THR A 256 15.69 -11.64 -6.43
C THR A 256 14.54 -11.06 -7.26
N TRP A 257 14.82 -10.07 -8.09
CA TRP A 257 13.85 -9.44 -8.99
C TRP A 257 13.26 -10.42 -10.01
N MET A 258 14.10 -11.28 -10.58
CA MET A 258 13.64 -12.30 -11.54
C MET A 258 12.67 -13.28 -10.89
N VAL A 259 12.96 -13.73 -9.67
CA VAL A 259 12.07 -14.60 -8.90
C VAL A 259 10.77 -13.87 -8.52
N PHE A 260 10.87 -12.60 -8.09
CA PHE A 260 9.71 -11.73 -7.80
C PHE A 260 8.74 -11.68 -8.99
N LYS A 261 9.21 -11.29 -10.18
CA LYS A 261 8.41 -11.25 -11.41
C LYS A 261 7.82 -12.60 -11.81
N ASN A 262 8.60 -13.67 -11.67
CA ASN A 262 8.15 -15.01 -12.04
C ASN A 262 6.99 -15.46 -11.16
N THR A 263 7.04 -15.24 -9.85
CA THR A 263 5.90 -15.52 -8.96
C THR A 263 4.69 -14.66 -9.31
N ASN A 264 4.86 -13.37 -9.66
CA ASN A 264 3.74 -12.57 -10.14
C ASN A 264 3.06 -13.19 -11.36
N LYS A 265 3.86 -13.58 -12.36
CA LYS A 265 3.36 -14.13 -13.62
C LYS A 265 2.77 -15.55 -13.50
N ILE A 266 3.39 -16.41 -12.70
CA ILE A 266 3.09 -17.86 -12.66
C ILE A 266 2.13 -18.21 -11.54
N GLU A 267 2.15 -17.48 -10.42
CA GLU A 267 1.37 -17.80 -9.25
C GLU A 267 0.26 -16.79 -9.03
N ILE A 268 0.59 -15.49 -8.91
CA ILE A 268 -0.38 -14.46 -8.51
C ILE A 268 -1.39 -14.15 -9.63
N PHE A 269 -0.92 -13.84 -10.85
CA PHE A 269 -1.81 -13.46 -11.95
C PHE A 269 -2.84 -14.56 -12.27
N PRO A 270 -2.48 -15.86 -12.29
CA PRO A 270 -3.47 -16.92 -12.44
C PRO A 270 -4.50 -16.97 -11.31
N GLN A 271 -4.12 -16.73 -10.05
CA GLN A 271 -5.09 -16.67 -8.95
C GLN A 271 -6.10 -15.52 -9.16
N ILE A 272 -5.63 -14.33 -9.57
CA ILE A 272 -6.49 -13.18 -9.86
C ILE A 272 -7.45 -13.51 -11.02
N GLN A 273 -6.95 -14.11 -12.10
CA GLN A 273 -7.78 -14.50 -13.24
C GLN A 273 -8.81 -15.56 -12.88
N ALA A 274 -8.50 -16.43 -11.93
CA ALA A 274 -9.42 -17.43 -11.37
C ALA A 274 -10.42 -16.85 -10.34
N GLY A 275 -10.31 -15.56 -10.01
CA GLY A 275 -11.11 -14.90 -8.96
C GLY A 275 -10.72 -15.31 -7.54
N ALA A 276 -9.58 -15.97 -7.36
CA ALA A 276 -9.05 -16.41 -6.07
C ALA A 276 -8.19 -15.32 -5.41
N ASN A 277 -8.77 -14.12 -5.22
CA ASN A 277 -8.06 -12.93 -4.78
C ASN A 277 -7.41 -13.11 -3.38
N ASP A 278 -8.03 -13.86 -2.46
CA ASP A 278 -7.45 -14.13 -1.14
C ASP A 278 -6.13 -14.92 -1.22
N LYS A 279 -6.04 -15.87 -2.17
CA LYS A 279 -4.81 -16.63 -2.40
C LYS A 279 -3.74 -15.74 -3.04
N ALA A 280 -4.13 -14.91 -4.00
CA ALA A 280 -3.25 -13.93 -4.62
C ALA A 280 -2.67 -12.96 -3.57
N LEU A 281 -3.54 -12.46 -2.69
CA LEU A 281 -3.20 -11.56 -1.58
C LEU A 281 -2.24 -12.22 -0.60
N ASN A 282 -2.51 -13.47 -0.19
CA ASN A 282 -1.63 -14.21 0.72
C ASN A 282 -0.22 -14.42 0.14
N ILE A 283 -0.10 -14.68 -1.17
CA ILE A 283 1.21 -14.80 -1.84
C ILE A 283 1.91 -13.43 -1.89
N ALA A 284 1.17 -12.37 -2.19
CA ALA A 284 1.70 -11.01 -2.24
C ALA A 284 2.23 -10.54 -0.86
N ASN A 285 1.42 -10.68 0.20
CA ASN A 285 1.75 -10.18 1.53
C ASN A 285 2.83 -10.99 2.25
N ASN A 286 3.04 -12.25 1.89
CA ASN A 286 4.11 -13.05 2.50
C ASN A 286 5.33 -13.10 1.58
N ILE A 287 5.23 -13.80 0.46
CA ILE A 287 6.38 -14.16 -0.37
C ILE A 287 6.90 -12.93 -1.14
N GLN A 288 6.01 -12.10 -1.70
CA GLN A 288 6.45 -10.91 -2.43
C GLN A 288 6.95 -9.82 -1.49
N ALA A 289 6.32 -9.63 -0.32
CA ALA A 289 6.76 -8.66 0.68
C ALA A 289 8.19 -8.93 1.17
N GLU A 290 8.53 -10.18 1.52
CA GLU A 290 9.89 -10.55 1.95
C GLU A 290 10.95 -10.24 0.87
N ARG A 291 10.61 -10.53 -0.40
CA ARG A 291 11.49 -10.23 -1.54
C ARG A 291 11.61 -8.73 -1.79
N MET A 292 10.52 -8.00 -1.63
CA MET A 292 10.48 -6.55 -1.71
C MET A 292 11.42 -5.93 -0.67
N ASP A 293 11.33 -6.37 0.58
CA ASP A 293 12.19 -5.91 1.68
C ASP A 293 13.66 -6.22 1.42
N THR A 294 13.95 -7.41 0.89
CA THR A 294 15.29 -7.80 0.46
C THR A 294 15.84 -6.85 -0.60
N MET A 295 15.06 -6.59 -1.66
CA MET A 295 15.46 -5.67 -2.74
C MET A 295 15.61 -4.23 -2.24
N ASN A 296 14.71 -3.75 -1.38
CA ASN A 296 14.81 -2.43 -0.75
C ASN A 296 16.08 -2.31 0.10
N THR A 297 16.40 -3.32 0.90
CA THR A 297 17.63 -3.36 1.72
C THR A 297 18.87 -3.30 0.83
N ILE A 298 18.89 -4.07 -0.26
CA ILE A 298 20.00 -4.02 -1.22
C ILE A 298 20.10 -2.63 -1.84
N ILE A 299 19.01 -2.08 -2.36
CA ILE A 299 19.01 -0.75 -2.98
C ILE A 299 19.49 0.29 -1.97
N GLN A 300 19.04 0.26 -0.72
CA GLN A 300 19.51 1.17 0.32
C GLN A 300 21.02 1.05 0.57
N ASN A 301 21.55 -0.18 0.64
CA ASN A 301 22.99 -0.40 0.82
C ASN A 301 23.84 0.07 -0.38
N LEU A 302 23.23 0.23 -1.55
CA LEU A 302 23.91 0.79 -2.74
C LEU A 302 23.98 2.32 -2.70
N ILE A 303 23.30 2.99 -1.76
CA ILE A 303 23.20 4.44 -1.69
C ILE A 303 23.70 4.92 -0.33
N GLU A 304 24.65 5.86 -0.33
CA GLU A 304 25.16 6.46 0.93
C GLU A 304 24.18 7.46 1.57
N ASN A 305 23.16 7.90 0.81
CA ASN A 305 22.15 8.87 1.22
C ASN A 305 20.75 8.27 1.08
N ASP A 306 19.81 8.68 1.94
CA ASP A 306 18.43 8.21 1.85
C ASP A 306 17.71 8.77 0.61
N CYS A 307 16.73 8.03 0.11
CA CYS A 307 15.92 8.40 -1.07
C CYS A 307 14.59 9.06 -0.68
N ASP A 308 14.57 9.74 0.46
CA ASP A 308 13.39 10.43 1.01
C ASP A 308 12.95 11.62 0.14
#